data_AF-A0A8M1KB81-F1
#
_entry.id   AF-A0A8M1KB81-F1
#
_cell.length_a   1.000
_cell.length_b   1.000
_cell.length_c   1.000
_cell.angle_alpha   90.00
_cell.angle_beta   90.00
_cell.angle_gamma   90.00
#
_symmetry.space_group_name_H-M   'P 1'
#
loop_
_entity.id
_entity.type
_entity.pdbx_description
1 polymer ?
#
loop_
_entity_poly.entity_id
_entity_poly.type
_entity_poly.pdbx_seq_one_letter_code
_entity_poly.pdbx_strand_id
1 'polypeptide(L)'
;MGPSVTPVLDVLGELRLDLISDMLWKDISFISSLFGDGLRPFLSSASGSLLQCVSGKNLTCQTFQHIVSEFSHQFDHMREEQAEEVLKFFILPFLSRNSSDSGCISNNSMAWLLNNYGRFSVLVPLKSLFDLNKDFDPLAVLDLLSPKQTAELMVLPLPHPQGKDEVINRVLDHLLESPVERNLPEVLYHVVLLSTQLELPCEFYQAIIPRLRGSLTSVPGDLEPIISGVVEQLLQLTPIDCEVPPIPPPTQCPTSPGNGTDCPVPPSAQCPTTPVNESRICDGGNSNALQSYLAAGLVPCNISLEQYACAQLTGFTAHNLTQLLVCKLSSNMTYSRETWKLLLTKTSAVLDEALIMVSHVVSNMSLTVMGPSVTPVLDVLGELRLDLISDMLWKDISFISALFGDGLRPFLSSASGSLLQCVSGKNLTCQTFQHIVSEFSHQFDHMREEQAEKVLRFFILPFLSRNSSDPECISNNSVEWLLNNYGRFSVLVPLRSLLDQNKHFNPLAALDVLSAQQKAELVLLPLPGLPPKGEVIRVVFAHLLESPVGRQMSEVLRHLDRISAQNEIPCDILQPVSENLYLALSYVPPALEPIIYATADQLRWNAPQGYFLTYNTIYCCA
;
A
#
# COMPACT_ATOMS: atom_id res chain seq x y z
N MET A 1 17.31 -5.52 -38.65
CA MET A 1 18.25 -6.18 -39.58
C MET A 1 17.81 -7.63 -39.80
N GLY A 2 18.23 -8.27 -40.89
CA GLY A 2 17.91 -9.68 -41.17
C GLY A 2 18.67 -10.65 -40.23
N PRO A 3 18.23 -11.91 -40.10
CA PRO A 3 18.76 -12.90 -39.14
C PRO A 3 20.22 -13.33 -39.40
N SER A 4 20.84 -12.89 -40.51
CA SER A 4 22.20 -13.26 -40.92
C SER A 4 23.30 -12.33 -40.42
N VAL A 5 22.99 -11.26 -39.68
CA VAL A 5 24.00 -10.27 -39.21
C VAL A 5 24.81 -10.80 -38.02
N THR A 6 24.17 -11.48 -37.08
CA THR A 6 24.82 -12.04 -35.88
C THR A 6 25.90 -13.09 -36.23
N PRO A 7 25.64 -14.08 -37.13
CA PRO A 7 26.67 -15.05 -37.53
C PRO A 7 27.87 -14.41 -38.25
N VAL A 8 27.67 -13.30 -38.96
CA VAL A 8 28.77 -12.59 -39.65
C VAL A 8 29.67 -11.87 -38.65
N LEU A 9 29.10 -11.32 -37.57
CA LEU A 9 29.86 -10.73 -36.47
C LEU A 9 30.65 -11.77 -35.67
N ASP A 10 30.07 -12.95 -35.46
CA ASP A 10 30.77 -14.07 -34.82
C ASP A 10 32.00 -14.50 -35.64
N VAL A 11 31.83 -14.67 -36.95
CA VAL A 11 32.92 -15.04 -37.86
C VAL A 11 33.98 -13.94 -37.94
N LEU A 12 33.59 -12.66 -37.91
CA LEU A 12 34.55 -11.54 -37.85
C LEU A 12 35.28 -11.48 -36.51
N GLY A 13 34.61 -11.82 -35.41
CA GLY A 13 35.20 -11.96 -34.08
C GLY A 13 36.28 -13.03 -34.06
N GLU A 14 35.95 -14.24 -34.51
CA GLU A 14 36.87 -15.39 -34.57
C GLU A 14 38.04 -15.19 -35.54
N LEU A 15 37.82 -14.56 -36.70
CA LEU A 15 38.86 -14.42 -37.73
C LEU A 15 39.80 -13.22 -37.52
N ARG A 16 39.37 -12.17 -36.81
CA ARG A 16 40.13 -10.90 -36.75
C ARG A 16 40.35 -10.35 -35.35
N LEU A 17 39.40 -10.46 -34.42
CA LEU A 17 39.56 -9.84 -33.10
C LEU A 17 40.53 -10.61 -32.20
N ASP A 18 40.64 -11.92 -32.38
CA ASP A 18 41.60 -12.76 -31.64
C ASP A 18 43.05 -12.60 -32.10
N LEU A 19 43.26 -12.04 -33.29
CA LEU A 19 44.60 -11.76 -33.85
C LEU A 19 45.12 -10.36 -33.47
N ILE A 20 44.29 -9.52 -32.84
CA ILE A 20 44.69 -8.18 -32.38
C ILE A 20 45.55 -8.31 -31.13
N SER A 21 46.74 -7.71 -31.14
CA SER A 21 47.65 -7.72 -30.00
C SER A 21 47.10 -6.93 -28.81
N ASP A 22 47.48 -7.33 -27.60
CA ASP A 22 47.07 -6.66 -26.36
C ASP A 22 47.40 -5.15 -26.33
N MET A 23 48.46 -4.72 -27.02
CA MET A 23 48.82 -3.30 -27.09
C MET A 23 47.79 -2.47 -27.87
N LEU A 24 47.21 -3.03 -28.93
CA LEU A 24 46.21 -2.33 -29.74
C LEU A 24 44.86 -2.22 -29.03
N TRP A 25 44.52 -3.17 -28.14
CA TRP A 25 43.34 -3.07 -27.28
C TRP A 25 43.41 -1.93 -26.26
N LYS A 26 44.61 -1.39 -26.01
CA LYS A 26 44.85 -0.21 -25.17
C LYS A 26 44.95 1.10 -25.95
N ASP A 27 45.07 1.03 -27.29
CA ASP A 27 45.21 2.20 -28.15
C ASP A 27 43.83 2.77 -28.50
N ILE A 28 43.53 3.95 -27.95
CA ILE A 28 42.25 4.63 -28.18
C ILE A 28 42.01 4.94 -29.66
N SER A 29 43.04 5.28 -30.42
CA SER A 29 42.89 5.63 -31.84
C SER A 29 42.47 4.41 -32.67
N PHE A 30 43.05 3.25 -32.36
CA PHE A 30 42.70 1.98 -32.98
C PHE A 30 41.27 1.57 -32.61
N ILE A 31 40.91 1.63 -31.33
CA ILE A 31 39.58 1.25 -30.85
C ILE A 31 38.48 2.17 -31.40
N SER A 32 38.73 3.48 -31.48
CA SER A 32 37.81 4.42 -32.11
C SER A 32 37.54 4.06 -33.56
N SER A 33 38.57 3.73 -34.35
CA SER A 33 38.36 3.34 -35.74
C SER A 33 37.63 1.99 -35.86
N LEU A 34 38.02 1.00 -35.05
CA LEU A 34 37.44 -0.34 -35.11
C LEU A 34 35.96 -0.35 -34.69
N PHE A 35 35.64 0.18 -33.51
CA PHE A 35 34.27 0.15 -32.97
C PHE A 35 33.42 1.30 -33.47
N GLY A 36 34.01 2.47 -33.72
CA GLY A 36 33.27 3.67 -34.15
C GLY A 36 32.98 3.71 -35.65
N ASP A 37 33.99 3.50 -36.49
CA ASP A 37 33.83 3.57 -37.96
C ASP A 37 33.48 2.21 -38.57
N GLY A 38 34.13 1.15 -38.07
CA GLY A 38 33.99 -0.20 -38.63
C GLY A 38 32.74 -0.96 -38.15
N LEU A 39 32.63 -1.16 -36.84
CA LEU A 39 31.65 -2.07 -36.25
C LEU A 39 30.33 -1.40 -35.82
N ARG A 40 30.30 -0.06 -35.63
CA ARG A 40 29.14 0.68 -35.12
C ARG A 40 27.80 0.28 -35.76
N PRO A 41 27.66 0.15 -37.10
CA PRO A 41 26.36 -0.21 -37.71
C PRO A 41 25.83 -1.58 -37.29
N PHE A 42 26.69 -2.46 -36.77
CA PHE A 42 26.36 -3.86 -36.48
C PHE A 42 26.23 -4.13 -34.98
N LEU A 43 26.63 -3.21 -34.10
CA LEU A 43 26.68 -3.43 -32.65
C LEU A 43 25.30 -3.73 -32.04
N SER A 44 24.22 -3.26 -32.65
CA SER A 44 22.83 -3.59 -32.24
C SER A 44 22.44 -5.06 -32.44
N SER A 45 23.33 -5.88 -33.04
CA SER A 45 23.13 -7.31 -33.27
C SER A 45 24.32 -8.16 -32.80
N ALA A 46 25.19 -7.59 -31.94
CA ALA A 46 26.36 -8.28 -31.40
C ALA A 46 25.95 -9.50 -30.57
N SER A 47 26.56 -10.66 -30.83
CA SER A 47 26.29 -11.88 -30.07
C SER A 47 26.86 -11.83 -28.66
N GLY A 48 26.26 -12.58 -27.72
CA GLY A 48 26.85 -12.83 -26.40
C GLY A 48 28.29 -13.37 -26.44
N SER A 49 28.65 -14.21 -27.42
CA SER A 49 30.01 -14.75 -27.59
C SER A 49 31.02 -13.66 -27.96
N LEU A 50 30.67 -12.78 -28.91
CA LEU A 50 31.50 -11.63 -29.28
C LEU A 50 31.67 -10.68 -28.09
N LEU A 51 30.58 -10.36 -27.39
CA LEU A 51 30.59 -9.48 -26.22
C LEU A 51 31.49 -10.01 -25.12
N GLN A 52 31.40 -11.31 -24.82
CA GLN A 52 32.24 -11.97 -23.84
C GLN A 52 33.72 -12.00 -24.27
N CYS A 53 34.00 -12.24 -25.56
CA CYS A 53 35.35 -12.20 -26.12
C CYS A 53 35.98 -10.82 -25.98
N VAL A 54 35.28 -9.77 -26.42
CA VAL A 54 35.73 -8.37 -26.33
C VAL A 54 35.92 -7.96 -24.88
N SER A 55 34.99 -8.33 -23.99
CA SER A 55 35.14 -8.10 -22.55
C SER A 55 36.46 -8.65 -22.07
N GLY A 56 36.77 -9.91 -22.40
CA GLY A 56 37.99 -10.64 -22.04
C GLY A 56 39.33 -10.01 -22.47
N LYS A 57 39.34 -9.02 -23.36
CA LYS A 57 40.57 -8.37 -23.83
C LYS A 57 41.16 -7.40 -22.80
N ASN A 58 42.41 -7.02 -23.01
CA ASN A 58 43.20 -6.15 -22.13
C ASN A 58 42.89 -4.65 -22.36
N LEU A 59 41.61 -4.28 -22.18
CA LEU A 59 41.14 -2.90 -22.34
C LEU A 59 41.58 -2.01 -21.16
N THR A 60 41.86 -0.74 -21.43
CA THR A 60 41.95 0.30 -20.39
C THR A 60 40.55 0.86 -20.12
N CYS A 61 40.36 1.60 -19.02
CA CYS A 61 39.10 2.31 -18.80
C CYS A 61 38.74 3.22 -19.98
N GLN A 62 39.73 3.92 -20.56
CA GLN A 62 39.49 4.81 -21.70
C GLN A 62 38.99 4.05 -22.94
N THR A 63 39.61 2.91 -23.29
CA THR A 63 39.17 2.14 -24.46
C THR A 63 37.85 1.41 -24.21
N PHE A 64 37.64 0.90 -23.01
CA PHE A 64 36.35 0.33 -22.58
C PHE A 64 35.21 1.35 -22.68
N GLN A 65 35.37 2.53 -22.06
CA GLN A 65 34.35 3.59 -22.06
C GLN A 65 34.01 4.06 -23.47
N HIS A 66 35.00 4.10 -24.38
CA HIS A 66 34.74 4.37 -25.79
C HIS A 66 33.86 3.29 -26.42
N ILE A 67 34.14 2.00 -26.19
CA ILE A 67 33.31 0.91 -26.72
C ILE A 67 31.88 1.00 -26.15
N VAL A 68 31.71 1.28 -24.86
CA VAL A 68 30.39 1.50 -24.24
C VAL A 68 29.64 2.66 -24.89
N SER A 69 30.32 3.76 -25.20
CA SER A 69 29.75 4.89 -25.95
C SER A 69 29.23 4.46 -27.32
N GLU A 70 30.02 3.65 -28.04
CA GLU A 70 29.62 3.11 -29.35
C GLU A 70 28.38 2.21 -29.29
N PHE A 71 28.30 1.33 -28.29
CA PHE A 71 27.09 0.55 -28.03
C PHE A 71 25.91 1.46 -27.63
N SER A 72 26.15 2.52 -26.86
CA SER A 72 25.10 3.45 -26.42
C SER A 72 24.46 4.20 -27.58
N HIS A 73 25.22 4.52 -28.63
CA HIS A 73 24.68 5.08 -29.87
C HIS A 73 23.74 4.12 -30.61
N GLN A 74 23.84 2.82 -30.37
CA GLN A 74 23.02 1.79 -30.99
C GLN A 74 21.87 1.31 -30.08
N PHE A 75 21.75 1.84 -28.85
CA PHE A 75 20.80 1.37 -27.84
C PHE A 75 19.35 1.36 -28.34
N ASP A 76 18.86 2.43 -28.97
CA ASP A 76 17.48 2.52 -29.50
C ASP A 76 17.19 1.54 -30.65
N HIS A 77 18.23 0.94 -31.24
CA HIS A 77 18.11 -0.05 -32.30
C HIS A 77 18.21 -1.49 -31.77
N MET A 78 18.42 -1.67 -30.47
CA MET A 78 18.48 -2.97 -29.80
C MET A 78 17.08 -3.39 -29.33
N ARG A 79 16.84 -4.71 -29.31
CA ARG A 79 15.77 -5.28 -28.49
C ARG A 79 16.23 -5.30 -27.03
N GLU A 80 15.30 -5.34 -26.09
CA GLU A 80 15.59 -5.40 -24.65
C GLU A 80 16.56 -6.55 -24.31
N GLU A 81 16.28 -7.77 -24.78
CA GLU A 81 17.16 -8.94 -24.64
C GLU A 81 18.60 -8.65 -25.10
N GLN A 82 18.77 -7.94 -26.20
CA GLN A 82 20.07 -7.63 -26.77
C GLN A 82 20.82 -6.59 -25.92
N ALA A 83 20.11 -5.60 -25.38
CA ALA A 83 20.72 -4.62 -24.49
C ALA A 83 21.15 -5.25 -23.16
N GLU A 84 20.36 -6.19 -22.64
CA GLU A 84 20.73 -7.02 -21.50
C GLU A 84 21.96 -7.88 -21.78
N GLU A 85 22.10 -8.45 -22.98
CA GLU A 85 23.31 -9.20 -23.36
C GLU A 85 24.56 -8.31 -23.33
N VAL A 86 24.49 -7.09 -23.86
CA VAL A 86 25.61 -6.13 -23.79
C VAL A 86 25.99 -5.84 -22.34
N LEU A 87 24.99 -5.57 -21.49
CA LEU A 87 25.23 -5.33 -20.06
C LEU A 87 25.89 -6.55 -19.38
N LYS A 88 25.29 -7.73 -19.58
CA LYS A 88 25.65 -8.98 -18.89
C LYS A 88 26.98 -9.57 -19.35
N PHE A 89 27.27 -9.54 -20.64
CA PHE A 89 28.44 -10.22 -21.22
C PHE A 89 29.61 -9.29 -21.50
N PHE A 90 29.39 -7.97 -21.59
CA PHE A 90 30.46 -7.00 -21.83
C PHE A 90 30.72 -6.06 -20.64
N ILE A 91 29.73 -5.25 -20.26
CA ILE A 91 29.90 -4.15 -19.29
C ILE A 91 30.19 -4.67 -17.88
N LEU A 92 29.28 -5.47 -17.30
CA LEU A 92 29.41 -5.95 -15.92
C LEU A 92 30.67 -6.81 -15.70
N PRO A 93 31.05 -7.74 -16.61
CA PRO A 93 32.26 -8.53 -16.44
C PRO A 93 33.55 -7.72 -16.52
N PHE A 94 33.56 -6.60 -17.26
CA PHE A 94 34.73 -5.72 -17.30
C PHE A 94 34.84 -4.90 -16.01
N LEU A 95 33.74 -4.27 -15.59
CA LEU A 95 33.74 -3.40 -14.40
C LEU A 95 34.00 -4.17 -13.11
N SER A 96 33.57 -5.43 -13.01
CA SER A 96 33.70 -6.26 -11.80
C SER A 96 35.05 -6.99 -11.67
N ARG A 97 36.05 -6.65 -12.50
CA ARG A 97 37.38 -7.28 -12.46
C ARG A 97 38.14 -6.93 -11.20
N ASN A 98 38.90 -7.87 -10.67
CA ASN A 98 39.78 -7.63 -9.53
C ASN A 98 41.15 -7.07 -10.01
N SER A 99 41.16 -5.80 -10.44
CA SER A 99 42.36 -5.07 -10.89
C SER A 99 42.46 -3.70 -10.20
N SER A 100 43.62 -3.05 -10.27
CA SER A 100 43.84 -1.70 -9.70
C SER A 100 42.92 -0.63 -10.28
N ASP A 101 42.40 -0.86 -11.49
CA ASP A 101 41.48 0.04 -12.21
C ASP A 101 40.03 -0.49 -12.19
N SER A 102 39.69 -1.41 -11.27
CA SER A 102 38.35 -2.01 -11.16
C SER A 102 37.26 -0.95 -11.07
N GLY A 103 36.15 -1.16 -11.78
CA GLY A 103 35.00 -0.25 -11.79
C GLY A 103 35.23 1.12 -12.44
N CYS A 104 36.43 1.41 -12.96
CA CYS A 104 36.78 2.71 -13.54
C CYS A 104 36.30 3.88 -12.67
N ILE A 105 36.59 3.80 -11.36
CA ILE A 105 36.04 4.67 -10.31
C ILE A 105 36.43 6.14 -10.56
N SER A 106 35.46 7.04 -10.41
CA SER A 106 35.64 8.49 -10.46
C SER A 106 34.77 9.14 -9.39
N ASN A 107 35.22 10.28 -8.86
CA ASN A 107 34.51 11.09 -7.87
C ASN A 107 33.34 11.90 -8.45
N ASN A 108 33.20 11.96 -9.78
CA ASN A 108 32.06 12.59 -10.44
C ASN A 108 31.05 11.51 -10.83
N SER A 109 30.00 11.33 -10.03
CA SER A 109 28.97 10.30 -10.22
C SER A 109 28.33 10.33 -11.60
N MET A 110 28.08 11.53 -12.15
CA MET A 110 27.48 11.70 -13.48
C MET A 110 28.40 11.22 -14.58
N ALA A 111 29.66 11.69 -14.57
CA ALA A 111 30.65 11.28 -15.55
C ALA A 111 30.95 9.77 -15.43
N TRP A 112 31.06 9.27 -14.20
CA TRP A 112 31.28 7.85 -13.94
C TRP A 112 30.16 6.98 -14.51
N LEU A 113 28.90 7.32 -14.24
CA LEU A 113 27.73 6.56 -14.71
C LEU A 113 27.65 6.58 -16.25
N LEU A 114 27.74 7.76 -16.86
CA LEU A 114 27.65 7.91 -18.31
C LEU A 114 28.81 7.23 -19.05
N ASN A 115 30.04 7.35 -18.55
CA ASN A 115 31.19 6.77 -19.25
C ASN A 115 31.22 5.24 -19.13
N ASN A 116 30.85 4.70 -17.97
CA ASN A 116 30.98 3.25 -17.71
C ASN A 116 29.76 2.44 -18.16
N TYR A 117 28.57 3.03 -18.15
CA TYR A 117 27.33 2.34 -18.51
C TYR A 117 26.61 2.96 -19.70
N GLY A 118 26.82 4.25 -19.98
CA GLY A 118 26.12 4.97 -21.04
C GLY A 118 24.61 4.83 -20.90
N ARG A 119 23.92 4.49 -21.98
CA ARG A 119 22.46 4.30 -21.97
C ARG A 119 22.00 3.00 -21.31
N PHE A 120 22.91 2.05 -21.07
CA PHE A 120 22.60 0.80 -20.39
C PHE A 120 22.46 0.97 -18.87
N SER A 121 22.80 2.15 -18.33
CA SER A 121 22.67 2.45 -16.90
C SER A 121 21.26 2.18 -16.37
N VAL A 122 20.22 2.42 -17.18
CA VAL A 122 18.80 2.25 -16.82
C VAL A 122 18.41 0.80 -16.46
N LEU A 123 19.22 -0.17 -16.91
CA LEU A 123 19.02 -1.61 -16.69
C LEU A 123 19.74 -2.12 -15.43
N VAL A 124 20.58 -1.29 -14.80
CA VAL A 124 21.42 -1.72 -13.67
C VAL A 124 20.70 -1.44 -12.35
N PRO A 125 20.54 -2.42 -11.45
CA PRO A 125 20.00 -2.17 -10.11
C PRO A 125 20.84 -1.14 -9.37
N LEU A 126 20.20 -0.20 -8.67
CA LEU A 126 20.91 0.90 -8.01
C LEU A 126 21.88 0.39 -6.93
N LYS A 127 21.51 -0.69 -6.24
CA LYS A 127 22.39 -1.40 -5.29
C LYS A 127 23.72 -1.83 -5.91
N SER A 128 23.70 -2.33 -7.15
CA SER A 128 24.92 -2.77 -7.84
C SER A 128 25.86 -1.60 -8.16
N LEU A 129 25.31 -0.40 -8.41
CA LEU A 129 26.11 0.81 -8.60
C LEU A 129 26.83 1.22 -7.30
N PHE A 130 26.14 1.15 -6.16
CA PHE A 130 26.73 1.37 -4.83
C PHE A 130 27.74 0.30 -4.42
N ASP A 131 27.55 -0.95 -4.85
CA ASP A 131 28.49 -2.02 -4.57
C ASP A 131 29.83 -1.80 -5.29
N LEU A 132 29.77 -1.26 -6.51
CA LEU A 132 30.94 -0.99 -7.34
C LEU A 132 31.64 0.34 -7.02
N ASN A 133 30.89 1.44 -6.85
CA ASN A 133 31.44 2.76 -6.53
C ASN A 133 30.83 3.28 -5.22
N LYS A 134 31.61 3.20 -4.14
CA LYS A 134 31.18 3.59 -2.79
C LYS A 134 30.94 5.09 -2.63
N ASP A 135 31.53 5.91 -3.50
CA ASP A 135 31.37 7.37 -3.52
C ASP A 135 30.26 7.82 -4.49
N PHE A 136 29.51 6.88 -5.09
CA PHE A 136 28.42 7.20 -6.00
C PHE A 136 27.29 7.95 -5.28
N ASP A 137 27.07 9.19 -5.70
CA ASP A 137 25.94 10.02 -5.27
C ASP A 137 24.79 9.93 -6.29
N PRO A 138 23.70 9.20 -5.99
CA PRO A 138 22.56 9.08 -6.89
C PRO A 138 21.73 10.38 -7.00
N LEU A 139 21.78 11.28 -6.01
CA LEU A 139 21.06 12.55 -6.05
C LEU A 139 21.69 13.53 -7.05
N ALA A 140 22.98 13.37 -7.34
CA ALA A 140 23.68 14.15 -8.36
C ALA A 140 23.34 13.71 -9.80
N VAL A 141 22.59 12.61 -9.98
CA VAL A 141 22.30 12.00 -11.28
C VAL A 141 20.81 11.66 -11.47
N LEU A 142 19.90 12.32 -10.74
CA LEU A 142 18.46 12.04 -10.80
C LEU A 142 17.89 12.04 -12.22
N ASP A 143 18.31 12.99 -13.06
CA ASP A 143 17.90 13.10 -14.48
C ASP A 143 18.33 11.89 -15.34
N LEU A 144 19.26 11.07 -14.86
CA LEU A 144 19.79 9.90 -15.57
C LEU A 144 19.23 8.58 -15.05
N LEU A 145 18.49 8.60 -13.93
CA LEU A 145 17.92 7.40 -13.34
C LEU A 145 16.63 6.99 -14.07
N SER A 146 16.44 5.69 -14.26
CA SER A 146 15.14 5.17 -14.69
C SER A 146 14.08 5.33 -13.61
N PRO A 147 12.77 5.32 -13.95
CA PRO A 147 11.70 5.40 -12.95
C PRO A 147 11.83 4.34 -11.84
N LYS A 148 12.24 3.12 -12.22
CA LYS A 148 12.54 2.04 -11.28
C LYS A 148 13.71 2.38 -10.35
N GLN A 149 14.83 2.88 -10.88
CA GLN A 149 15.99 3.27 -10.07
C GLN A 149 15.66 4.43 -9.11
N THR A 150 14.86 5.40 -9.56
CA THR A 150 14.39 6.50 -8.71
C THR A 150 13.52 5.98 -7.56
N ALA A 151 12.65 5.00 -7.82
CA ALA A 151 11.89 4.32 -6.77
C ALA A 151 12.80 3.50 -5.84
N GLU A 152 13.80 2.77 -6.37
CA GLU A 152 14.79 2.05 -5.58
C GLU A 152 15.53 2.98 -4.61
N LEU A 153 15.92 4.18 -5.06
CA LEU A 153 16.53 5.22 -4.23
C LEU A 153 15.63 5.63 -3.06
N MET A 154 14.33 5.81 -3.33
CA MET A 154 13.36 6.20 -2.32
C MET A 154 13.01 5.07 -1.35
N VAL A 155 13.02 3.80 -1.78
CA VAL A 155 12.48 2.67 -0.99
C VAL A 155 13.57 1.81 -0.35
N LEU A 156 14.61 1.42 -1.11
CA LEU A 156 15.60 0.45 -0.63
C LEU A 156 16.52 1.03 0.45
N PRO A 157 17.02 0.21 1.39
CA PRO A 157 17.98 0.63 2.42
C PRO A 157 19.39 0.78 1.81
N LEU A 158 19.54 1.78 0.94
CA LEU A 158 20.80 2.09 0.26
C LEU A 158 21.65 3.03 1.11
N PRO A 159 22.99 2.87 1.09
CA PRO A 159 23.89 3.74 1.84
C PRO A 159 23.85 5.15 1.26
N HIS A 160 23.46 6.12 2.08
CA HIS A 160 23.49 7.52 1.70
C HIS A 160 23.88 8.39 2.91
N PRO A 161 24.75 9.40 2.73
CA PRO A 161 25.20 10.24 3.84
C PRO A 161 24.06 11.09 4.45
N GLN A 162 23.00 11.35 3.69
CA GLN A 162 21.78 12.01 4.17
C GLN A 162 20.77 10.96 4.65
N GLY A 163 19.97 11.31 5.66
CA GLY A 163 18.88 10.46 6.16
C GLY A 163 17.87 10.10 5.06
N LYS A 164 17.11 9.02 5.28
CA LYS A 164 16.16 8.49 4.30
C LYS A 164 15.05 9.49 3.95
N ASP A 165 14.65 10.29 4.92
CA ASP A 165 13.70 11.39 4.80
C ASP A 165 14.18 12.47 3.83
N GLU A 166 15.44 12.88 3.93
CA GLU A 166 16.04 13.89 3.05
C GLU A 166 16.11 13.39 1.60
N VAL A 167 16.47 12.11 1.39
CA VAL A 167 16.48 11.49 0.06
C VAL A 167 15.09 11.52 -0.56
N ILE A 168 14.07 11.08 0.17
CA ILE A 168 12.67 11.07 -0.29
C ILE A 168 12.23 12.50 -0.63
N ASN A 169 12.56 13.48 0.22
CA ASN A 169 12.20 14.87 -0.01
C ASN A 169 12.83 15.44 -1.28
N ARG A 170 14.14 15.25 -1.48
CA ARG A 170 14.86 15.74 -2.66
C ARG A 170 14.41 15.07 -3.95
N VAL A 171 14.13 13.76 -3.92
CA VAL A 171 13.58 13.04 -5.07
C VAL A 171 12.18 13.56 -5.40
N LEU A 172 11.31 13.76 -4.41
CA LEU A 172 9.96 14.29 -4.65
C LEU A 172 10.00 15.75 -5.12
N ASP A 173 10.88 16.60 -4.60
CA ASP A 173 11.08 17.96 -5.10
C ASP A 173 11.45 17.93 -6.59
N HIS A 174 12.40 17.07 -6.95
CA HIS A 174 12.76 16.83 -8.33
C HIS A 174 11.55 16.36 -9.15
N LEU A 175 10.85 15.30 -8.76
CA LEU A 175 9.74 14.79 -9.57
C LEU A 175 8.58 15.80 -9.70
N LEU A 176 8.30 16.59 -8.65
CA LEU A 176 7.18 17.52 -8.62
C LEU A 176 7.40 18.82 -9.42
N GLU A 177 8.64 19.15 -9.79
CA GLU A 177 8.92 20.28 -10.70
C GLU A 177 8.32 20.08 -12.10
N SER A 178 8.36 18.85 -12.63
CA SER A 178 7.73 18.49 -13.91
C SER A 178 7.21 17.04 -13.86
N PRO A 179 6.07 16.80 -13.18
CA PRO A 179 5.59 15.45 -12.84
C PRO A 179 5.39 14.53 -14.05
N VAL A 180 4.92 15.07 -15.17
CA VAL A 180 4.64 14.31 -16.39
C VAL A 180 5.95 13.97 -17.10
N GLU A 181 6.83 14.96 -17.32
CA GLU A 181 8.10 14.75 -18.03
C GLU A 181 9.07 13.87 -17.23
N ARG A 182 9.03 13.97 -15.90
CA ARG A 182 9.87 13.18 -14.98
C ARG A 182 9.22 11.85 -14.58
N ASN A 183 8.16 11.42 -15.28
CA ASN A 183 7.49 10.13 -15.12
C ASN A 183 7.06 9.80 -13.68
N LEU A 184 6.56 10.80 -12.93
CA LEU A 184 6.08 10.61 -11.56
C LEU A 184 5.09 9.41 -11.44
N PRO A 185 4.11 9.20 -12.34
CA PRO A 185 3.22 8.05 -12.25
C PRO A 185 3.94 6.70 -12.24
N GLU A 186 4.96 6.53 -13.08
CA GLU A 186 5.72 5.29 -13.19
C GLU A 186 6.65 5.10 -11.98
N VAL A 187 7.26 6.18 -11.48
CA VAL A 187 8.03 6.14 -10.23
C VAL A 187 7.14 5.70 -9.08
N LEU A 188 5.95 6.30 -8.91
CA LEU A 188 5.03 5.95 -7.82
C LEU A 188 4.51 4.51 -7.94
N TYR A 189 4.27 4.01 -9.15
CA TYR A 189 3.97 2.60 -9.38
C TYR A 189 5.07 1.69 -8.81
N HIS A 190 6.34 1.98 -9.12
CA HIS A 190 7.46 1.21 -8.59
C HIS A 190 7.66 1.37 -7.08
N VAL A 191 7.38 2.55 -6.53
CA VAL A 191 7.41 2.78 -5.06
C VAL A 191 6.44 1.85 -4.36
N VAL A 192 5.19 1.78 -4.83
CA VAL A 192 4.19 0.87 -4.25
C VAL A 192 4.62 -0.59 -4.44
N LEU A 193 5.04 -0.96 -5.65
CA LEU A 193 5.49 -2.33 -5.93
C LEU A 193 6.61 -2.78 -4.98
N LEU A 194 7.64 -1.95 -4.78
CA LEU A 194 8.73 -2.26 -3.86
C LEU A 194 8.25 -2.30 -2.40
N SER A 195 7.31 -1.43 -2.03
CA SER A 195 6.73 -1.40 -0.67
C SER A 195 5.90 -2.65 -0.35
N THR A 196 5.32 -3.32 -1.35
CA THR A 196 4.63 -4.61 -1.13
C THR A 196 5.58 -5.79 -0.93
N GLN A 197 6.86 -5.64 -1.32
CA GLN A 197 7.86 -6.70 -1.29
C GLN A 197 8.78 -6.63 -0.07
N LEU A 198 8.73 -5.53 0.69
CA LEU A 198 9.66 -5.20 1.75
C LEU A 198 8.90 -4.80 3.01
N GLU A 199 9.39 -5.25 4.17
CA GLU A 199 8.96 -4.70 5.46
C GLU A 199 9.67 -3.36 5.67
N LEU A 200 8.99 -2.27 5.29
CA LEU A 200 9.53 -0.92 5.39
C LEU A 200 9.31 -0.35 6.79
N PRO A 201 10.30 0.39 7.33
CA PRO A 201 10.20 0.97 8.65
C PRO A 201 9.26 2.19 8.64
N CYS A 202 8.70 2.55 9.81
CA CYS A 202 7.68 3.61 9.93
C CYS A 202 8.16 4.96 9.38
N GLU A 203 9.45 5.27 9.51
CA GLU A 203 10.08 6.51 9.06
C GLU A 203 9.93 6.73 7.55
N PHE A 204 9.89 5.64 6.75
CA PHE A 204 9.63 5.73 5.31
C PHE A 204 8.23 6.30 5.04
N TYR A 205 7.21 5.72 5.68
CA TYR A 205 5.82 6.13 5.52
C TYR A 205 5.58 7.55 6.03
N GLN A 206 6.20 7.90 7.17
CA GLN A 206 6.18 9.25 7.74
C GLN A 206 6.82 10.29 6.82
N ALA A 207 7.83 9.93 6.02
CA ALA A 207 8.44 10.84 5.06
C ALA A 207 7.62 10.99 3.77
N ILE A 208 7.19 9.89 3.16
CA ILE A 208 6.61 9.92 1.81
C ILE A 208 5.13 10.33 1.76
N ILE A 209 4.29 9.80 2.66
CA ILE A 209 2.83 9.99 2.59
C ILE A 209 2.45 11.47 2.78
N PRO A 210 2.96 12.19 3.80
CA PRO A 210 2.58 13.58 4.01
C PRO A 210 3.00 14.46 2.82
N ARG A 211 4.15 14.17 2.20
CA ARG A 211 4.65 14.90 1.03
C ARG A 211 3.76 14.70 -0.20
N LEU A 212 3.32 13.47 -0.46
CA LEU A 212 2.37 13.18 -1.54
C LEU A 212 1.01 13.83 -1.30
N ARG A 213 0.50 13.84 -0.06
CA ARG A 213 -0.73 14.58 0.27
C ARG A 213 -0.59 16.07 0.03
N GLY A 214 0.55 16.65 0.44
CA GLY A 214 0.83 18.08 0.26
C GLY A 214 0.94 18.50 -1.21
N SER A 215 1.27 17.58 -2.12
CA SER A 215 1.40 17.91 -3.55
C SER A 215 0.07 17.90 -4.31
N LEU A 216 -1.00 17.32 -3.76
CA LEU A 216 -2.31 17.22 -4.43
C LEU A 216 -2.87 18.58 -4.87
N THR A 217 -2.57 19.65 -4.14
CA THR A 217 -3.04 21.00 -4.49
C THR A 217 -2.23 21.68 -5.61
N SER A 218 -1.07 21.15 -5.96
CA SER A 218 -0.14 21.77 -6.93
C SER A 218 0.02 20.98 -8.24
N VAL A 219 -0.42 19.72 -8.27
CA VAL A 219 -0.27 18.86 -9.45
C VAL A 219 -1.41 19.09 -10.46
N PRO A 220 -1.18 18.79 -11.76
CA PRO A 220 -2.25 18.65 -12.74
C PRO A 220 -3.37 17.71 -12.27
N GLY A 221 -4.63 18.04 -12.59
CA GLY A 221 -5.81 17.31 -12.09
C GLY A 221 -5.92 15.86 -12.56
N ASP A 222 -5.25 15.49 -13.65
CA ASP A 222 -5.12 14.10 -14.11
C ASP A 222 -4.15 13.25 -13.25
N LEU A 223 -3.23 13.89 -12.51
CA LEU A 223 -2.33 13.22 -11.58
C LEU A 223 -2.88 13.10 -10.16
N GLU A 224 -3.83 13.96 -9.77
CA GLU A 224 -4.51 13.88 -8.48
C GLU A 224 -5.02 12.46 -8.15
N PRO A 225 -5.82 11.78 -9.02
CA PRO A 225 -6.32 10.44 -8.71
C PRO A 225 -5.20 9.39 -8.58
N ILE A 226 -4.09 9.56 -9.32
CA ILE A 226 -2.94 8.65 -9.25
C ILE A 226 -2.24 8.80 -7.90
N ILE A 227 -1.94 10.04 -7.49
CA ILE A 227 -1.28 10.32 -6.21
C ILE A 227 -2.17 9.92 -5.04
N SER A 228 -3.47 10.22 -5.08
CA SER A 228 -4.42 9.79 -4.04
C SER A 228 -4.48 8.27 -3.93
N GLY A 229 -4.53 7.54 -5.05
CA GLY A 229 -4.52 6.07 -5.05
C GLY A 229 -3.22 5.49 -4.49
N VAL A 230 -2.08 6.12 -4.75
CA VAL A 230 -0.78 5.73 -4.18
C VAL A 230 -0.74 5.99 -2.67
N VAL A 231 -1.22 7.16 -2.23
CA VAL A 231 -1.34 7.49 -0.80
C VAL A 231 -2.21 6.46 -0.07
N GLU A 232 -3.35 6.07 -0.65
CA GLU A 232 -4.22 5.05 -0.07
C GLU A 232 -3.51 3.70 0.08
N GLN A 233 -2.82 3.24 -0.97
CA GLN A 233 -2.06 1.98 -0.95
C GLN A 233 -0.91 2.00 0.06
N LEU A 234 -0.13 3.09 0.11
CA LEU A 234 0.96 3.22 1.09
C LEU A 234 0.42 3.26 2.53
N LEU A 235 -0.73 3.90 2.76
CA LEU A 235 -1.38 3.90 4.07
C LEU A 235 -1.87 2.52 4.47
N GLN A 236 -2.30 1.67 3.54
CA GLN A 236 -2.64 0.28 3.84
C GLN A 236 -1.42 -0.55 4.24
N LEU A 237 -0.27 -0.31 3.60
CA LEU A 237 0.99 -1.00 3.90
C LEU A 237 1.68 -0.50 5.18
N THR A 238 1.30 0.67 5.67
CA THR A 238 1.88 1.29 6.89
C THR A 238 1.58 0.42 8.12
N PRO A 239 2.53 0.11 9.01
CA PRO A 239 2.23 -0.58 10.28
C PRO A 239 1.14 0.14 11.10
N ILE A 240 0.25 -0.58 11.78
CA ILE A 240 -0.92 0.05 12.46
C ILE A 240 -0.50 0.97 13.62
N ASP A 241 0.62 0.64 14.26
CA ASP A 241 1.27 1.42 15.32
C ASP A 241 2.12 2.57 14.80
N CYS A 242 2.28 2.71 13.48
CA CYS A 242 3.01 3.82 12.87
C CYS A 242 2.11 5.05 12.73
N GLU A 243 2.42 6.10 13.49
CA GLU A 243 1.72 7.37 13.41
C GLU A 243 2.23 8.20 12.23
N VAL A 244 1.42 8.31 11.16
CA VAL A 244 1.75 9.12 9.99
C VAL A 244 1.11 10.51 10.10
N PRO A 245 1.89 11.60 10.01
CA PRO A 245 1.35 12.95 10.08
C PRO A 245 0.31 13.21 8.97
N PRO A 246 -0.77 13.98 9.25
CA PRO A 246 -1.80 14.26 8.25
C PRO A 246 -1.24 15.06 7.05
N ILE A 247 -0.36 16.04 7.30
CA ILE A 247 0.35 16.91 6.34
C ILE A 247 1.72 17.24 6.96
N PRO A 248 2.82 17.45 6.20
CA PRO A 248 4.08 17.91 6.80
C PRO A 248 3.83 19.20 7.59
N PRO A 249 4.40 19.34 8.81
CA PRO A 249 4.36 20.61 9.50
C PRO A 249 5.00 21.68 8.60
N PRO A 250 4.40 22.88 8.46
CA PRO A 250 5.04 23.96 7.72
C PRO A 250 6.43 24.18 8.30
N THR A 251 7.44 24.30 7.43
CA THR A 251 8.87 24.34 7.81
C THR A 251 9.28 25.52 8.70
N GLN A 252 8.36 26.36 9.17
CA GLN A 252 8.62 27.39 10.18
C GLN A 252 7.36 27.65 11.02
N CYS A 253 7.26 27.05 12.21
CA CYS A 253 6.51 27.67 13.29
C CYS A 253 7.41 28.77 13.89
N PRO A 254 7.06 30.06 13.82
CA PRO A 254 7.84 31.08 14.51
C PRO A 254 7.73 30.84 16.02
N THR A 255 8.79 30.30 16.61
CA THR A 255 8.95 30.21 18.06
C THR A 255 9.25 31.59 18.62
N SER A 256 8.20 32.37 18.86
CA SER A 256 8.30 33.48 19.81
C SER A 256 7.99 32.95 21.21
N PRO A 257 8.86 33.16 22.21
CA PRO A 257 8.59 32.71 23.57
C PRO A 257 7.63 33.68 24.24
N GLY A 258 6.32 33.40 24.13
CA GLY A 258 5.30 34.15 24.86
C GLY A 258 3.90 33.89 24.33
N ASN A 259 3.06 33.28 25.19
CA ASN A 259 1.67 32.85 24.99
C ASN A 259 1.46 31.68 24.04
N GLY A 260 0.98 30.57 24.63
CA GLY A 260 0.46 29.44 23.88
C GLY A 260 -0.70 29.88 23.01
N THR A 261 -0.53 29.67 21.71
CA THR A 261 -1.62 29.70 20.74
C THR A 261 -1.50 28.46 19.88
N ASP A 262 -2.62 27.76 19.81
CA ASP A 262 -2.90 26.62 18.96
C ASP A 262 -2.17 26.69 17.61
N CYS A 263 -1.50 25.60 17.25
CA CYS A 263 -1.27 25.33 15.85
C CYS A 263 -2.62 25.38 15.14
N PRO A 264 -2.79 26.17 14.06
CA PRO A 264 -4.00 26.11 13.26
C PRO A 264 -4.19 24.67 12.82
N VAL A 265 -5.30 24.05 13.23
CA VAL A 265 -5.77 22.80 12.65
C VAL A 265 -5.74 23.00 11.13
N PRO A 266 -5.06 22.15 10.34
CA PRO A 266 -5.07 22.31 8.90
C PRO A 266 -6.53 22.35 8.44
N PRO A 267 -6.87 23.22 7.46
CA PRO A 267 -8.24 23.29 6.95
C PRO A 267 -8.67 21.86 6.64
N SER A 268 -9.83 21.47 7.20
CA SER A 268 -10.45 20.16 6.96
C SER A 268 -10.22 19.79 5.49
N ALA A 269 -9.47 18.72 5.23
CA ALA A 269 -9.23 18.25 3.87
C ALA A 269 -10.59 18.22 3.17
N GLN A 270 -10.81 19.12 2.22
CA GLN A 270 -12.09 19.21 1.54
C GLN A 270 -12.34 17.86 0.91
N CYS A 271 -13.53 17.32 1.14
CA CYS A 271 -13.88 16.01 0.58
C CYS A 271 -13.75 16.08 -0.94
N PRO A 272 -13.11 15.08 -1.59
CA PRO A 272 -12.87 15.14 -3.02
C PRO A 272 -14.18 15.30 -3.79
N THR A 273 -14.17 16.14 -4.83
CA THR A 273 -15.35 16.32 -5.68
C THR A 273 -15.04 15.95 -7.11
N THR A 274 -16.01 15.31 -7.77
CA THR A 274 -15.88 14.84 -9.14
C THR A 274 -16.42 15.90 -10.11
N PRO A 275 -15.59 16.50 -10.98
CA PRO A 275 -16.09 17.44 -11.99
C PRO A 275 -16.92 16.69 -13.04
N VAL A 276 -18.09 17.22 -13.38
CA VAL A 276 -19.00 16.64 -14.39
C VAL A 276 -19.04 17.53 -15.62
N ASN A 277 -18.75 16.97 -16.78
CA ASN A 277 -18.94 17.62 -18.06
C ASN A 277 -19.97 16.82 -18.88
N GLU A 278 -21.23 17.26 -18.85
CA GLU A 278 -22.34 16.57 -19.51
C GLU A 278 -22.14 16.43 -21.03
N SER A 279 -21.58 17.44 -21.71
CA SER A 279 -21.38 17.34 -23.16
C SER A 279 -20.41 16.20 -23.48
N ARG A 280 -19.29 16.10 -22.75
CA ARG A 280 -18.31 15.03 -22.94
C ARG A 280 -18.88 13.64 -22.63
N ILE A 281 -19.67 13.51 -21.57
CA ILE A 281 -20.28 12.22 -21.18
C ILE A 281 -21.31 11.77 -22.21
N CYS A 282 -22.05 12.73 -22.78
CA CYS A 282 -23.13 12.49 -23.72
C CYS A 282 -22.73 12.55 -25.20
N ASP A 283 -21.45 12.71 -25.50
CA ASP A 283 -20.93 12.75 -26.86
C ASP A 283 -21.14 11.38 -27.55
N GLY A 284 -21.99 11.36 -28.60
CA GLY A 284 -22.26 10.17 -29.40
C GLY A 284 -23.43 9.29 -28.95
N GLY A 285 -24.14 9.64 -27.87
CA GLY A 285 -25.28 8.87 -27.35
C GLY A 285 -26.65 9.38 -27.82
N ASN A 286 -27.42 8.56 -28.54
CA ASN A 286 -28.84 8.83 -28.79
C ASN A 286 -29.70 8.11 -27.74
N SER A 287 -30.20 8.84 -26.74
CA SER A 287 -31.10 8.32 -25.70
C SER A 287 -32.58 8.31 -26.08
N ASN A 288 -32.96 8.66 -27.32
CA ASN A 288 -34.37 8.77 -27.72
C ASN A 288 -35.12 7.42 -27.64
N ALA A 289 -34.44 6.30 -27.86
CA ALA A 289 -35.03 4.97 -27.73
C ALA A 289 -35.47 4.66 -26.29
N LEU A 290 -34.74 5.17 -25.29
CA LEU A 290 -35.04 5.00 -23.87
C LEU A 290 -36.33 5.72 -23.46
N GLN A 291 -36.66 6.84 -24.10
CA GLN A 291 -37.85 7.63 -23.77
C GLN A 291 -39.15 6.82 -23.90
N SER A 292 -39.21 5.90 -24.87
CA SER A 292 -40.37 5.03 -25.06
C SER A 292 -40.58 4.03 -23.91
N TYR A 293 -39.50 3.50 -23.35
CA TYR A 293 -39.54 2.61 -22.18
C TYR A 293 -39.92 3.36 -20.91
N LEU A 294 -39.34 4.55 -20.71
CA LEU A 294 -39.66 5.40 -19.55
C LEU A 294 -41.12 5.85 -19.57
N ALA A 295 -41.68 6.19 -20.74
CA ALA A 295 -43.09 6.52 -20.89
C ALA A 295 -44.01 5.33 -20.54
N ALA A 296 -43.54 4.09 -20.71
CA ALA A 296 -44.24 2.88 -20.29
C ALA A 296 -43.95 2.47 -18.83
N GLY A 297 -43.17 3.26 -18.07
CA GLY A 297 -42.79 2.96 -16.69
C GLY A 297 -41.76 1.84 -16.54
N LEU A 298 -41.06 1.46 -17.62
CA LEU A 298 -40.09 0.37 -17.64
C LEU A 298 -38.66 0.89 -17.51
N VAL A 299 -37.85 0.20 -16.69
CA VAL A 299 -36.41 0.51 -16.47
C VAL A 299 -35.56 -0.69 -16.90
N PRO A 300 -35.34 -0.88 -18.22
CA PRO A 300 -34.56 -2.00 -18.73
C PRO A 300 -33.09 -1.90 -18.33
N CYS A 301 -32.57 -2.95 -17.71
CA CYS A 301 -31.20 -2.98 -17.18
C CYS A 301 -30.10 -3.13 -18.24
N ASN A 302 -30.43 -3.62 -19.44
CA ASN A 302 -29.50 -3.80 -20.55
C ASN A 302 -29.07 -2.48 -21.22
N ILE A 303 -29.82 -1.39 -21.00
CA ILE A 303 -29.50 -0.05 -21.51
C ILE A 303 -28.31 0.53 -20.73
N SER A 304 -27.37 1.18 -21.40
CA SER A 304 -26.15 1.68 -20.75
C SER A 304 -26.44 2.80 -19.74
N LEU A 305 -25.57 2.98 -18.75
CA LEU A 305 -25.78 4.04 -17.74
C LEU A 305 -25.67 5.44 -18.36
N GLU A 306 -24.79 5.61 -19.34
CA GLU A 306 -24.63 6.84 -20.12
C GLU A 306 -25.95 7.21 -20.80
N GLN A 307 -26.65 6.22 -21.39
CA GLN A 307 -27.96 6.47 -22.01
C GLN A 307 -29.00 6.96 -21.00
N TYR A 308 -29.02 6.42 -19.77
CA TYR A 308 -29.86 6.92 -18.68
C TYR A 308 -29.43 8.33 -18.23
N ALA A 309 -28.13 8.56 -18.02
CA ALA A 309 -27.58 9.83 -17.56
C ALA A 309 -27.84 10.97 -18.56
N CYS A 310 -27.83 10.67 -19.86
CA CYS A 310 -28.05 11.62 -20.95
C CYS A 310 -29.53 11.76 -21.37
N ALA A 311 -30.45 10.97 -20.79
CA ALA A 311 -31.88 11.06 -21.09
C ALA A 311 -32.60 12.18 -20.31
N GLN A 312 -33.81 12.51 -20.77
CA GLN A 312 -34.75 13.37 -20.04
C GLN A 312 -35.58 12.52 -19.06
N LEU A 313 -35.21 12.56 -17.78
CA LEU A 313 -35.81 11.75 -16.71
C LEU A 313 -37.04 12.42 -16.07
N THR A 314 -37.87 13.08 -16.88
CA THR A 314 -39.11 13.73 -16.42
C THR A 314 -40.10 12.70 -15.88
N GLY A 315 -40.52 12.83 -14.62
CA GLY A 315 -41.44 11.88 -13.99
C GLY A 315 -40.78 10.58 -13.50
N PHE A 316 -39.45 10.51 -13.48
CA PHE A 316 -38.71 9.36 -12.96
C PHE A 316 -38.91 9.24 -11.44
N THR A 317 -39.45 8.11 -10.99
CA THR A 317 -39.84 7.90 -9.59
C THR A 317 -38.73 7.26 -8.75
N ALA A 318 -38.87 7.30 -7.42
CA ALA A 318 -37.99 6.57 -6.51
C ALA A 318 -37.94 5.07 -6.86
N HIS A 319 -39.08 4.46 -7.18
CA HIS A 319 -39.16 3.06 -7.61
C HIS A 319 -38.36 2.79 -8.89
N ASN A 320 -38.42 3.69 -9.88
CA ASN A 320 -37.63 3.55 -11.11
C ASN A 320 -36.13 3.62 -10.82
N LEU A 321 -35.71 4.53 -9.95
CA LEU A 321 -34.31 4.66 -9.54
C LEU A 321 -33.84 3.43 -8.75
N THR A 322 -34.66 2.90 -7.85
CA THR A 322 -34.36 1.67 -7.12
C THR A 322 -34.15 0.49 -8.07
N GLN A 323 -35.02 0.29 -9.06
CA GLN A 323 -34.84 -0.76 -10.06
C GLN A 323 -33.53 -0.61 -10.84
N LEU A 324 -33.19 0.62 -11.23
CA LEU A 324 -31.95 0.92 -11.94
C LEU A 324 -30.72 0.62 -11.06
N LEU A 325 -30.70 1.15 -9.83
CA LEU A 325 -29.60 0.97 -8.88
C LEU A 325 -29.36 -0.51 -8.57
N VAL A 326 -30.41 -1.25 -8.20
CA VAL A 326 -30.29 -2.68 -7.89
C VAL A 326 -29.71 -3.43 -9.08
N CYS A 327 -30.24 -3.23 -10.29
CA CYS A 327 -29.77 -4.01 -11.42
C CYS A 327 -28.35 -3.61 -11.89
N LYS A 328 -28.02 -2.31 -11.89
CA LYS A 328 -26.69 -1.85 -12.31
C LYS A 328 -25.61 -2.20 -11.30
N LEU A 329 -25.89 -2.10 -10.02
CA LEU A 329 -24.91 -2.36 -8.97
C LEU A 329 -24.73 -3.86 -8.66
N SER A 330 -25.69 -4.70 -9.02
CA SER A 330 -25.51 -6.16 -9.02
C SER A 330 -24.84 -6.70 -10.29
N SER A 331 -24.62 -5.86 -11.31
CA SER A 331 -23.95 -6.27 -12.54
C SER A 331 -22.42 -6.21 -12.42
N ASN A 332 -21.71 -6.90 -13.30
CA ASN A 332 -20.24 -6.81 -13.41
C ASN A 332 -19.78 -5.66 -14.33
N MET A 333 -20.67 -4.72 -14.65
CA MET A 333 -20.35 -3.58 -15.50
C MET A 333 -19.70 -2.47 -14.67
N THR A 334 -18.63 -1.90 -15.23
CA THR A 334 -18.00 -0.70 -14.70
C THR A 334 -18.58 0.53 -15.39
N TYR A 335 -18.84 1.57 -14.61
CA TYR A 335 -19.26 2.87 -15.11
C TYR A 335 -18.43 3.95 -14.42
N SER A 336 -18.16 5.05 -15.12
CA SER A 336 -17.36 6.13 -14.56
C SER A 336 -18.10 6.87 -13.45
N ARG A 337 -17.34 7.46 -12.52
CA ARG A 337 -17.89 8.24 -11.41
C ARG A 337 -18.65 9.46 -11.92
N GLU A 338 -18.21 10.08 -13.02
CA GLU A 338 -18.88 11.24 -13.63
C GLU A 338 -20.27 10.88 -14.19
N THR A 339 -20.41 9.71 -14.82
CA THR A 339 -21.70 9.24 -15.35
C THR A 339 -22.70 8.99 -14.22
N TRP A 340 -22.25 8.34 -13.13
CA TRP A 340 -23.06 8.19 -11.92
C TRP A 340 -23.44 9.53 -11.31
N LYS A 341 -22.48 10.47 -11.20
CA LYS A 341 -22.75 11.80 -10.66
C LYS A 341 -23.76 12.57 -11.50
N LEU A 342 -23.67 12.52 -12.82
CA LEU A 342 -24.64 13.16 -13.72
C LEU A 342 -26.06 12.59 -13.49
N LEU A 343 -26.20 11.26 -13.48
CA LEU A 343 -27.49 10.59 -13.28
C LEU A 343 -28.10 10.89 -11.90
N LEU A 344 -27.32 10.75 -10.83
CA LEU A 344 -27.80 10.94 -9.45
C LEU A 344 -28.07 12.41 -9.15
N THR A 345 -27.38 13.34 -9.81
CA THR A 345 -27.71 14.78 -9.74
C THR A 345 -29.09 15.03 -10.37
N LYS A 346 -29.38 14.47 -11.56
CA LYS A 346 -30.68 14.62 -12.23
C LYS A 346 -31.84 13.99 -11.45
N THR A 347 -31.57 12.90 -10.74
CA THR A 347 -32.57 12.15 -9.95
C THR A 347 -32.54 12.50 -8.45
N SER A 348 -31.82 13.56 -8.07
CA SER A 348 -31.59 13.95 -6.67
C SER A 348 -32.88 14.13 -5.87
N ALA A 349 -33.98 14.57 -6.50
CA ALA A 349 -35.26 14.77 -5.80
C ALA A 349 -35.91 13.48 -5.26
N VAL A 350 -35.61 12.31 -5.86
CA VAL A 350 -36.18 11.01 -5.47
C VAL A 350 -35.13 10.06 -4.89
N LEU A 351 -33.89 10.53 -4.74
CA LEU A 351 -32.73 9.70 -4.39
C LEU A 351 -32.86 9.11 -2.98
N ASP A 352 -33.25 9.92 -1.99
CA ASP A 352 -33.26 9.48 -0.57
C ASP A 352 -34.28 8.36 -0.36
N GLU A 353 -35.48 8.53 -0.92
CA GLU A 353 -36.53 7.51 -0.92
C GLU A 353 -36.08 6.24 -1.68
N ALA A 354 -35.40 6.41 -2.81
CA ALA A 354 -34.89 5.29 -3.59
C ALA A 354 -33.82 4.49 -2.83
N LEU A 355 -32.92 5.14 -2.09
CA LEU A 355 -31.88 4.47 -1.28
C LEU A 355 -32.48 3.60 -0.18
N ILE A 356 -33.49 4.11 0.53
CA ILE A 356 -34.24 3.34 1.53
C ILE A 356 -34.92 2.13 0.86
N MET A 357 -35.57 2.34 -0.30
CA MET A 357 -36.16 1.23 -1.06
C MET A 357 -35.12 0.19 -1.51
N VAL A 358 -33.90 0.61 -1.90
CA VAL A 358 -32.80 -0.33 -2.22
C VAL A 358 -32.46 -1.16 -1.00
N SER A 359 -32.30 -0.54 0.18
CA SER A 359 -31.99 -1.25 1.42
C SER A 359 -33.03 -2.32 1.77
N HIS A 360 -34.32 -2.01 1.59
CA HIS A 360 -35.40 -2.99 1.75
C HIS A 360 -35.34 -4.12 0.72
N VAL A 361 -35.12 -3.80 -0.56
CA VAL A 361 -35.07 -4.80 -1.64
C VAL A 361 -33.89 -5.75 -1.44
N VAL A 362 -32.70 -5.21 -1.16
CA VAL A 362 -31.47 -5.97 -0.92
C VAL A 362 -31.64 -6.91 0.27
N SER A 363 -32.18 -6.39 1.38
CA SER A 363 -32.41 -7.18 2.59
C SER A 363 -33.46 -8.28 2.37
N ASN A 364 -34.63 -7.94 1.81
CA ASN A 364 -35.74 -8.88 1.63
C ASN A 364 -35.43 -9.98 0.61
N MET A 365 -34.68 -9.64 -0.45
CA MET A 365 -34.34 -10.60 -1.51
C MET A 365 -32.99 -11.28 -1.28
N SER A 366 -32.28 -10.96 -0.20
CA SER A 366 -30.91 -11.44 0.08
C SER A 366 -29.97 -11.23 -1.12
N LEU A 367 -30.11 -10.08 -1.80
CA LEU A 367 -29.23 -9.71 -2.91
C LEU A 367 -27.91 -9.20 -2.37
N THR A 368 -26.84 -9.36 -3.14
CA THR A 368 -25.56 -8.71 -2.84
C THR A 368 -25.32 -7.60 -3.86
N VAL A 369 -25.07 -6.41 -3.35
CA VAL A 369 -24.72 -5.23 -4.14
C VAL A 369 -23.22 -5.03 -3.99
N MET A 370 -22.45 -5.82 -4.73
CA MET A 370 -20.98 -5.84 -4.68
C MET A 370 -20.34 -5.75 -6.06
N GLY A 371 -21.07 -5.24 -7.05
CA GLY A 371 -20.50 -4.97 -8.38
C GLY A 371 -19.43 -3.87 -8.33
N PRO A 372 -18.59 -3.74 -9.36
CA PRO A 372 -17.48 -2.78 -9.36
C PRO A 372 -17.95 -1.31 -9.39
N SER A 373 -19.23 -1.06 -9.68
CA SER A 373 -19.83 0.27 -9.68
C SER A 373 -20.30 0.75 -8.30
N VAL A 374 -20.26 -0.09 -7.26
CA VAL A 374 -20.77 0.27 -5.92
C VAL A 374 -19.92 1.36 -5.27
N THR A 375 -18.59 1.23 -5.31
CA THR A 375 -17.67 2.25 -4.78
C THR A 375 -17.86 3.61 -5.47
N PRO A 376 -17.85 3.73 -6.81
CA PRO A 376 -18.16 5.00 -7.49
C PRO A 376 -19.52 5.60 -7.10
N VAL A 377 -20.57 4.79 -6.96
CA VAL A 377 -21.88 5.29 -6.52
C VAL A 377 -21.81 5.83 -5.10
N LEU A 378 -21.20 5.10 -4.18
CA LEU A 378 -21.11 5.52 -2.79
C LEU A 378 -20.28 6.80 -2.62
N ASP A 379 -19.22 6.98 -3.42
CA ASP A 379 -18.45 8.23 -3.47
C ASP A 379 -19.32 9.40 -3.94
N VAL A 380 -20.09 9.19 -5.02
CA VAL A 380 -21.03 10.19 -5.54
C VAL A 380 -22.13 10.53 -4.54
N LEU A 381 -22.64 9.54 -3.80
CA LEU A 381 -23.58 9.78 -2.70
C LEU A 381 -22.92 10.61 -1.59
N GLY A 382 -21.64 10.36 -1.30
CA GLY A 382 -20.79 11.21 -0.46
C GLY A 382 -20.85 12.68 -0.88
N GLU A 383 -20.54 12.94 -2.15
CA GLU A 383 -20.50 14.29 -2.70
C GLU A 383 -21.89 14.97 -2.76
N LEU A 384 -22.94 14.23 -3.11
CA LEU A 384 -24.28 14.77 -3.32
C LEU A 384 -25.10 14.91 -2.03
N ARG A 385 -24.73 14.18 -0.98
CA ARG A 385 -25.45 14.18 0.29
C ARG A 385 -24.56 14.50 1.46
N LEU A 386 -23.50 13.73 1.67
CA LEU A 386 -22.70 13.83 2.89
C LEU A 386 -22.00 15.19 3.03
N ASP A 387 -21.54 15.76 1.92
CA ASP A 387 -20.88 17.06 1.93
C ASP A 387 -21.80 18.26 2.15
N LEU A 388 -23.11 18.09 1.95
CA LEU A 388 -24.11 19.13 2.15
C LEU A 388 -24.72 19.09 3.56
N ILE A 389 -24.42 18.06 4.35
CA ILE A 389 -24.91 17.94 5.73
C ILE A 389 -24.21 18.98 6.60
N SER A 390 -25.02 19.84 7.24
CA SER A 390 -24.52 20.82 8.22
C SER A 390 -23.89 20.13 9.44
N ASP A 391 -22.91 20.79 10.06
CA ASP A 391 -22.24 20.28 11.28
C ASP A 391 -23.19 19.88 12.41
N MET A 392 -24.36 20.51 12.53
CA MET A 392 -25.35 20.17 13.55
C MET A 392 -25.99 18.79 13.31
N LEU A 393 -26.24 18.44 12.05
CA LEU A 393 -26.88 17.16 11.69
C LEU A 393 -25.92 15.98 11.83
N TRP A 394 -24.61 16.19 11.71
CA TRP A 394 -23.59 15.17 12.02
C TRP A 394 -23.58 14.73 13.50
N LYS A 395 -24.19 15.53 14.38
CA LYS A 395 -24.36 15.23 15.80
C LYS A 395 -25.72 14.62 16.14
N ASP A 396 -26.67 14.63 15.20
CA ASP A 396 -28.01 14.11 15.42
C ASP A 396 -28.02 12.59 15.16
N ILE A 397 -28.15 11.82 16.24
CA ILE A 397 -28.19 10.34 16.16
C ILE A 397 -29.35 9.83 15.33
N SER A 398 -30.53 10.48 15.37
CA SER A 398 -31.70 10.02 14.61
C SER A 398 -31.46 10.21 13.11
N PHE A 399 -30.87 11.33 12.74
CA PHE A 399 -30.51 11.62 11.36
C PHE A 399 -29.41 10.66 10.85
N ILE A 400 -28.35 10.44 11.64
CA ILE A 400 -27.26 9.54 11.26
C ILE A 400 -27.73 8.09 11.18
N SER A 401 -28.64 7.65 12.06
CA SER A 401 -29.25 6.32 11.97
C SER A 401 -30.06 6.12 10.71
N ALA A 402 -30.89 7.09 10.31
CA ALA A 402 -31.63 6.99 9.06
C ALA A 402 -30.69 6.97 7.85
N LEU A 403 -29.63 7.80 7.87
CA LEU A 403 -28.70 7.91 6.76
C LEU A 403 -27.81 6.68 6.58
N PHE A 404 -27.09 6.28 7.63
CA PHE A 404 -26.14 5.15 7.56
C PHE A 404 -26.81 3.80 7.73
N GLY A 405 -27.87 3.71 8.53
CA GLY A 405 -28.62 2.48 8.78
C GLY A 405 -29.64 2.17 7.68
N ASP A 406 -30.58 3.08 7.43
CA ASP A 406 -31.68 2.80 6.50
C ASP A 406 -31.28 3.03 5.03
N GLY A 407 -30.51 4.08 4.76
CA GLY A 407 -30.14 4.47 3.40
C GLY A 407 -28.86 3.81 2.87
N LEU A 408 -27.75 3.93 3.59
CA LEU A 408 -26.42 3.61 3.06
C LEU A 408 -25.89 2.22 3.41
N ARG A 409 -26.46 1.54 4.41
CA ARG A 409 -26.01 0.24 4.91
C ARG A 409 -25.64 -0.79 3.81
N PRO A 410 -26.44 -0.98 2.73
CA PRO A 410 -26.11 -1.95 1.68
C PRO A 410 -24.81 -1.68 0.91
N PHE A 411 -24.30 -0.46 0.96
CA PHE A 411 -23.14 -0.02 0.17
C PHE A 411 -21.86 0.05 1.01
N LEU A 412 -21.95 0.04 2.35
CA LEU A 412 -20.83 0.34 3.24
C LEU A 412 -19.66 -0.65 3.12
N SER A 413 -19.91 -1.88 2.69
CA SER A 413 -18.86 -2.87 2.40
C SER A 413 -17.98 -2.49 1.20
N SER A 414 -18.28 -1.41 0.48
CA SER A 414 -17.53 -0.93 -0.68
C SER A 414 -17.07 0.53 -0.54
N ALA A 415 -17.07 1.09 0.68
CA ALA A 415 -16.67 2.48 0.93
C ALA A 415 -15.21 2.74 0.54
N SER A 416 -14.94 3.80 -0.24
CA SER A 416 -13.58 4.18 -0.59
C SER A 416 -12.81 4.76 0.60
N GLY A 417 -11.48 4.71 0.56
CA GLY A 417 -10.64 5.39 1.54
C GLY A 417 -10.92 6.90 1.61
N SER A 418 -11.18 7.54 0.46
CA SER A 418 -11.50 8.97 0.39
C SER A 418 -12.81 9.33 1.09
N LEU A 419 -13.86 8.52 0.91
CA LEU A 419 -15.14 8.73 1.58
C LEU A 419 -15.01 8.52 3.09
N LEU A 420 -14.33 7.44 3.49
CA LEU A 420 -14.09 7.12 4.90
C LEU A 420 -13.33 8.25 5.61
N GLN A 421 -12.28 8.76 4.96
CA GLN A 421 -11.51 9.89 5.48
C GLN A 421 -12.34 11.18 5.56
N CYS A 422 -13.17 11.43 4.54
CA CYS A 422 -14.11 12.55 4.53
C CYS A 422 -15.09 12.48 5.72
N VAL A 423 -15.77 11.34 5.91
CA VAL A 423 -16.72 11.11 7.01
C VAL A 423 -16.03 11.22 8.37
N SER A 424 -14.83 10.66 8.51
CA SER A 424 -14.03 10.79 9.73
C SER A 424 -13.74 12.24 10.09
N GLY A 425 -13.55 13.11 9.08
CA GLY A 425 -13.28 14.53 9.26
C GLY A 425 -14.50 15.40 9.59
N LYS A 426 -15.72 14.85 9.61
CA LYS A 426 -16.95 15.59 9.96
C LYS A 426 -17.08 15.75 11.48
N ASN A 427 -17.95 16.68 11.92
CA ASN A 427 -18.17 17.02 13.33
C ASN A 427 -19.05 15.98 14.06
N LEU A 428 -18.61 14.72 14.08
CA LEU A 428 -19.30 13.61 14.75
C LEU A 428 -19.12 13.71 16.28
N THR A 429 -20.16 13.31 17.01
CA THR A 429 -20.06 12.98 18.44
C THR A 429 -19.57 11.54 18.61
N CYS A 430 -19.12 11.15 19.80
CA CYS A 430 -18.83 9.73 20.08
C CYS A 430 -20.04 8.84 19.81
N GLN A 431 -21.24 9.25 20.22
CA GLN A 431 -22.46 8.48 19.97
C GLN A 431 -22.73 8.27 18.46
N THR A 432 -22.65 9.33 17.65
CA THR A 432 -22.88 9.22 16.19
C THR A 432 -21.76 8.44 15.50
N PHE A 433 -20.52 8.62 15.93
CA PHE A 433 -19.38 7.80 15.47
C PHE A 433 -19.57 6.31 15.77
N GLN A 434 -19.85 5.95 17.03
CA GLN A 434 -20.04 4.55 17.46
C GLN A 434 -21.21 3.90 16.71
N HIS A 435 -22.26 4.67 16.42
CA HIS A 435 -23.35 4.18 15.59
C HIS A 435 -22.89 3.87 14.15
N ILE A 436 -22.14 4.77 13.50
CA ILE A 436 -21.57 4.51 12.17
C ILE A 436 -20.65 3.27 12.20
N VAL A 437 -19.80 3.11 13.24
CA VAL A 437 -18.97 1.90 13.43
C VAL A 437 -19.82 0.63 13.54
N SER A 438 -20.96 0.70 14.23
CA SER A 438 -21.91 -0.41 14.31
C SER A 438 -22.49 -0.76 12.94
N GLU A 439 -22.85 0.23 12.12
CA GLU A 439 -23.34 0.04 10.75
C GLU A 439 -22.29 -0.62 9.84
N PHE A 440 -21.03 -0.19 9.92
CA PHE A 440 -19.92 -0.87 9.22
C PHE A 440 -19.69 -2.28 9.76
N SER A 441 -19.83 -2.49 11.07
CA SER A 441 -19.68 -3.81 11.69
C SER A 441 -20.74 -4.81 11.22
N HIS A 442 -21.96 -4.36 10.92
CA HIS A 442 -22.99 -5.18 10.28
C HIS A 442 -22.61 -5.62 8.86
N GLN A 443 -21.72 -4.89 8.20
CA GLN A 443 -21.21 -5.22 6.86
C GLN A 443 -19.87 -5.95 6.85
N PHE A 444 -19.28 -6.22 8.03
CA PHE A 444 -17.93 -6.78 8.16
C PHE A 444 -17.76 -8.11 7.40
N ASP A 445 -18.73 -9.03 7.47
CA ASP A 445 -18.65 -10.33 6.77
C ASP A 445 -18.75 -10.22 5.24
N HIS A 446 -19.17 -9.07 4.72
CA HIS A 446 -19.21 -8.77 3.29
C HIS A 446 -17.94 -8.04 2.82
N MET A 447 -17.01 -7.73 3.72
CA MET A 447 -15.73 -7.09 3.40
C MET A 447 -14.64 -8.14 3.23
N ARG A 448 -13.75 -7.91 2.26
CA ARG A 448 -12.43 -8.54 2.27
C ARG A 448 -11.55 -7.85 3.32
N GLU A 449 -10.49 -8.52 3.73
CA GLU A 449 -9.52 -7.98 4.71
C GLU A 449 -9.03 -6.57 4.33
N GLU A 450 -8.61 -6.38 3.08
CA GLU A 450 -8.18 -5.08 2.54
C GLU A 450 -9.23 -3.96 2.78
N GLN A 451 -10.51 -4.28 2.56
CA GLN A 451 -11.60 -3.31 2.70
C GLN A 451 -11.94 -3.04 4.17
N ALA A 452 -11.86 -4.05 5.04
CA ALA A 452 -12.05 -3.88 6.47
C ALA A 452 -10.92 -3.03 7.07
N GLU A 453 -9.68 -3.21 6.60
CA GLU A 453 -8.55 -2.35 6.95
C GLU A 453 -8.76 -0.91 6.49
N LYS A 454 -9.37 -0.65 5.32
CA LYS A 454 -9.71 0.71 4.91
C LYS A 454 -10.64 1.38 5.92
N VAL A 455 -11.70 0.70 6.36
CA VAL A 455 -12.62 1.25 7.38
C VAL A 455 -11.87 1.58 8.67
N LEU A 456 -11.00 0.67 9.12
CA LEU A 456 -10.19 0.91 10.31
C LEU A 456 -9.25 2.13 10.14
N ARG A 457 -8.47 2.16 9.07
CA ARG A 457 -7.40 3.15 8.84
C ARG A 457 -7.90 4.53 8.46
N PHE A 458 -8.96 4.62 7.65
CA PHE A 458 -9.44 5.89 7.12
C PHE A 458 -10.61 6.49 7.93
N PHE A 459 -11.32 5.67 8.72
CA PHE A 459 -12.46 6.14 9.51
C PHE A 459 -12.24 6.04 11.02
N ILE A 460 -12.04 4.82 11.54
CA ILE A 460 -12.04 4.53 12.99
C ILE A 460 -10.83 5.16 13.68
N LEU A 461 -9.61 4.81 13.27
CA LEU A 461 -8.38 5.29 13.91
C LEU A 461 -8.24 6.82 13.85
N PRO A 462 -8.47 7.50 12.71
CA PRO A 462 -8.34 8.96 12.64
C PRO A 462 -9.39 9.71 13.47
N PHE A 463 -10.57 9.14 13.70
CA PHE A 463 -11.56 9.75 14.59
C PHE A 463 -11.12 9.61 16.06
N LEU A 464 -10.76 8.40 16.48
CA LEU A 464 -10.36 8.11 17.86
C LEU A 464 -9.09 8.86 18.27
N SER A 465 -8.12 9.03 17.37
CA SER A 465 -6.89 9.77 17.67
C SER A 465 -7.15 11.25 17.99
N ARG A 466 -8.08 11.90 17.26
CA ARG A 466 -8.47 13.31 17.47
C ARG A 466 -9.34 13.50 18.71
N ASN A 467 -10.21 12.54 19.01
CA ASN A 467 -11.18 12.62 20.09
C ASN A 467 -10.82 11.71 21.29
N SER A 468 -9.52 11.45 21.46
CA SER A 468 -8.95 10.56 22.49
C SER A 468 -9.17 11.01 23.95
N SER A 469 -9.85 12.13 24.16
CA SER A 469 -10.21 12.67 25.48
C SER A 469 -11.72 12.83 25.69
N ASP A 470 -12.56 12.48 24.71
CA ASP A 470 -14.01 12.55 24.86
C ASP A 470 -14.50 11.47 25.85
N PRO A 471 -15.15 11.86 26.97
CA PRO A 471 -15.63 10.92 27.97
C PRO A 471 -16.58 9.85 27.43
N GLU A 472 -17.36 10.13 26.38
CA GLU A 472 -18.28 9.14 25.78
C GLU A 472 -17.54 8.09 24.94
N CYS A 473 -16.36 8.40 24.43
CA CYS A 473 -15.48 7.45 23.74
C CYS A 473 -14.57 6.68 24.72
N ILE A 474 -14.46 7.11 25.98
CA ILE A 474 -13.58 6.52 27.00
C ILE A 474 -14.43 5.95 28.14
N SER A 475 -14.86 4.70 27.96
CA SER A 475 -15.55 3.94 29.01
C SER A 475 -14.56 3.11 29.84
N ASN A 476 -14.84 2.99 31.14
CA ASN A 476 -14.15 2.08 32.05
C ASN A 476 -14.58 0.62 31.84
N ASN A 477 -15.70 0.38 31.16
CA ASN A 477 -16.14 -0.96 30.79
C ASN A 477 -15.38 -1.40 29.54
N SER A 478 -14.38 -2.26 29.72
CA SER A 478 -13.45 -2.64 28.65
C SER A 478 -14.13 -3.37 27.48
N VAL A 479 -15.17 -4.16 27.73
CA VAL A 479 -15.93 -4.86 26.68
C VAL A 479 -16.74 -3.86 25.85
N GLU A 480 -17.51 -3.02 26.53
CA GLU A 480 -18.35 -2.00 25.89
C GLU A 480 -17.50 -0.98 25.12
N TRP A 481 -16.41 -0.51 25.72
CA TRP A 481 -15.47 0.40 25.07
C TRP A 481 -14.92 -0.18 23.77
N LEU A 482 -14.47 -1.45 23.78
CA LEU A 482 -13.89 -2.07 22.60
C LEU A 482 -14.95 -2.27 21.49
N LEU A 483 -16.14 -2.78 21.85
CA LEU A 483 -17.21 -3.03 20.90
C LEU A 483 -17.82 -1.75 20.33
N ASN A 484 -17.99 -0.69 21.13
CA ASN A 484 -18.60 0.54 20.64
C ASN A 484 -17.64 1.32 19.73
N ASN A 485 -16.35 1.39 20.09
CA ASN A 485 -15.39 2.21 19.35
C ASN A 485 -14.78 1.51 18.13
N TYR A 486 -14.61 0.19 18.17
CA TYR A 486 -13.99 -0.58 17.09
C TYR A 486 -14.92 -1.62 16.46
N GLY A 487 -15.97 -2.03 17.16
CA GLY A 487 -16.88 -3.08 16.69
C GLY A 487 -16.14 -4.34 16.29
N ARG A 488 -16.51 -4.88 15.12
CA ARG A 488 -15.87 -6.08 14.56
C ARG A 488 -14.47 -5.82 13.98
N PHE A 489 -14.10 -4.56 13.77
CA PHE A 489 -12.77 -4.17 13.28
C PHE A 489 -11.69 -4.25 14.36
N SER A 490 -12.08 -4.41 15.63
CA SER A 490 -11.16 -4.59 16.75
C SER A 490 -10.16 -5.74 16.53
N VAL A 491 -10.55 -6.78 15.77
CA VAL A 491 -9.70 -7.93 15.48
C VAL A 491 -8.44 -7.60 14.67
N LEU A 492 -8.47 -6.48 13.94
CA LEU A 492 -7.37 -5.99 13.12
C LEU A 492 -6.40 -5.10 13.91
N VAL A 493 -6.74 -4.72 15.15
CA VAL A 493 -5.95 -3.77 15.96
C VAL A 493 -5.01 -4.53 16.90
N PRO A 494 -3.70 -4.27 16.90
CA PRO A 494 -2.78 -4.83 17.89
C PRO A 494 -3.18 -4.43 19.31
N LEU A 495 -3.02 -5.35 20.25
CA LEU A 495 -3.44 -5.14 21.64
C LEU A 495 -2.67 -3.99 22.30
N ARG A 496 -1.41 -3.80 21.90
CA ARG A 496 -0.60 -2.66 22.34
C ARG A 496 -1.25 -1.32 21.98
N SER A 497 -1.70 -1.17 20.74
CA SER A 497 -2.38 0.04 20.27
C SER A 497 -3.66 0.31 21.06
N LEU A 498 -4.45 -0.72 21.40
CA LEU A 498 -5.64 -0.56 22.24
C LEU A 498 -5.30 -0.03 23.65
N LEU A 499 -4.23 -0.54 24.26
CA LEU A 499 -3.76 -0.09 25.57
C LEU A 499 -3.24 1.35 25.56
N ASP A 500 -2.57 1.74 24.47
CA ASP A 500 -2.09 3.11 24.30
C ASP A 500 -3.26 4.10 24.07
N GLN A 501 -4.34 3.65 23.43
CA GLN A 501 -5.55 4.46 23.17
C GLN A 501 -6.43 4.67 24.41
N ASN A 502 -6.63 3.66 25.27
CA ASN A 502 -7.42 3.80 26.50
C ASN A 502 -6.69 3.20 27.70
N LYS A 503 -6.18 4.08 28.58
CA LYS A 503 -5.48 3.68 29.81
C LYS A 503 -6.34 2.91 30.82
N HIS A 504 -7.67 2.97 30.71
CA HIS A 504 -8.61 2.22 31.54
C HIS A 504 -8.99 0.86 30.93
N PHE A 505 -8.53 0.56 29.72
CA PHE A 505 -8.80 -0.73 29.08
C PHE A 505 -8.06 -1.86 29.80
N ASN A 506 -8.82 -2.82 30.32
CA ASN A 506 -8.32 -4.04 30.92
C ASN A 506 -8.62 -5.24 29.99
N PRO A 507 -7.61 -5.77 29.28
CA PRO A 507 -7.83 -6.87 28.34
C PRO A 507 -8.24 -8.17 29.02
N LEU A 508 -7.90 -8.38 30.30
CA LEU A 508 -8.35 -9.56 31.06
C LEU A 508 -9.86 -9.52 31.33
N ALA A 509 -10.45 -8.32 31.44
CA ALA A 509 -11.89 -8.16 31.58
C ALA A 509 -12.64 -8.29 30.24
N ALA A 510 -11.92 -8.27 29.12
CA ALA A 510 -12.48 -8.31 27.76
C ALA A 510 -12.17 -9.60 26.99
N LEU A 511 -11.69 -10.66 27.65
CA LEU A 511 -11.24 -11.90 26.99
C LEU A 511 -12.28 -12.52 26.06
N ASP A 512 -13.59 -12.44 26.36
CA ASP A 512 -14.62 -13.00 25.49
C ASP A 512 -14.74 -12.28 24.13
N VAL A 513 -14.29 -11.03 24.03
CA VAL A 513 -14.38 -10.20 22.80
C VAL A 513 -13.04 -9.92 22.14
N LEU A 514 -11.92 -10.31 22.76
CA LEU A 514 -10.60 -10.25 22.11
C LEU A 514 -10.47 -11.28 20.99
N SER A 515 -9.75 -10.90 19.92
CA SER A 515 -9.37 -11.83 18.86
C SER A 515 -8.38 -12.89 19.38
N ALA A 516 -8.25 -13.99 18.64
CA ALA A 516 -7.27 -15.02 18.97
C ALA A 516 -5.83 -14.49 18.97
N GLN A 517 -5.52 -13.59 18.01
CA GLN A 517 -4.25 -12.88 17.96
C GLN A 517 -4.03 -12.04 19.23
N GLN A 518 -4.99 -11.23 19.64
CA GLN A 518 -4.87 -10.38 20.83
C GLN A 518 -4.69 -11.22 22.10
N LYS A 519 -5.35 -12.38 22.21
CA LYS A 519 -5.10 -13.33 23.32
C LYS A 519 -3.68 -13.88 23.29
N ALA A 520 -3.14 -14.19 22.13
CA ALA A 520 -1.75 -14.65 21.99
C ALA A 520 -0.74 -13.53 22.32
N GLU A 521 -0.99 -12.30 21.87
CA GLU A 521 -0.20 -11.11 22.25
C GLU A 521 -0.23 -10.90 23.77
N LEU A 522 -1.39 -11.03 24.40
CA LEU A 522 -1.56 -10.93 25.85
C LEU A 522 -0.72 -11.99 26.61
N VAL A 523 -0.55 -13.18 26.03
CA VAL A 523 0.25 -14.26 26.60
C VAL A 523 1.76 -14.01 26.43
N LEU A 524 2.23 -13.67 25.23
CA LEU A 524 3.67 -13.64 24.91
C LEU A 524 4.33 -12.27 25.06
N LEU A 525 3.62 -11.17 24.79
CA LEU A 525 4.26 -9.86 24.67
C LEU A 525 4.27 -9.10 26.01
N PRO A 526 5.36 -8.38 26.33
CA PRO A 526 5.43 -7.52 27.51
C PRO A 526 4.59 -6.24 27.30
N LEU A 527 3.33 -6.30 27.73
CA LEU A 527 2.37 -5.20 27.61
C LEU A 527 2.25 -4.40 28.92
N PRO A 528 2.08 -3.07 28.86
CA PRO A 528 2.07 -2.19 30.02
C PRO A 528 0.75 -2.30 30.79
N GLY A 529 0.78 -1.97 32.09
CA GLY A 529 -0.43 -1.85 32.92
C GLY A 529 -1.11 -3.18 33.30
N LEU A 530 -0.45 -4.32 33.05
CA LEU A 530 -0.98 -5.66 33.35
C LEU A 530 -0.42 -6.25 34.65
N PRO A 531 -1.12 -7.23 35.25
CA PRO A 531 -0.58 -8.05 36.34
C PRO A 531 0.70 -8.81 35.94
N PRO A 532 1.42 -9.41 36.91
CA PRO A 532 2.57 -10.26 36.63
C PRO A 532 2.26 -11.33 35.57
N LYS A 533 3.19 -11.58 34.65
CA LYS A 533 2.91 -12.41 33.47
C LYS A 533 2.40 -13.82 33.78
N GLY A 534 2.92 -14.48 34.82
CA GLY A 534 2.41 -15.79 35.23
C GLY A 534 0.91 -15.78 35.56
N GLU A 535 0.39 -14.68 36.14
CA GLU A 535 -1.04 -14.53 36.41
C GLU A 535 -1.84 -14.34 35.12
N VAL A 536 -1.36 -13.48 34.21
CA VAL A 536 -1.98 -13.23 32.90
C VAL A 536 -2.11 -14.53 32.12
N ILE A 537 -1.01 -15.30 32.00
CA ILE A 537 -0.97 -16.58 31.30
C ILE A 537 -2.01 -17.54 31.91
N ARG A 538 -2.00 -17.72 33.23
CA ARG A 538 -2.95 -18.60 33.92
C ARG A 538 -4.41 -18.21 33.66
N VAL A 539 -4.74 -16.91 33.71
CA VAL A 539 -6.10 -16.42 33.48
C VAL A 539 -6.55 -16.65 32.05
N VAL A 540 -5.68 -16.39 31.06
CA VAL A 540 -5.99 -16.61 29.64
C VAL A 540 -6.20 -18.09 29.36
N PHE A 541 -5.32 -18.97 29.85
CA PHE A 541 -5.48 -20.42 29.65
C PHE A 541 -6.72 -20.96 30.36
N ALA A 542 -7.02 -20.52 31.58
CA ALA A 542 -8.26 -20.88 32.26
C ALA A 542 -9.50 -20.49 31.44
N HIS A 543 -9.52 -19.29 30.89
CA HIS A 543 -10.57 -18.84 29.98
C HIS A 543 -10.66 -19.76 28.74
N LEU A 544 -9.56 -20.06 28.04
CA LEU A 544 -9.60 -20.94 26.88
C LEU A 544 -10.11 -22.34 27.21
N LEU A 545 -9.76 -22.87 28.38
CA LEU A 545 -10.13 -24.22 28.81
C LEU A 545 -11.61 -24.39 29.20
N GLU A 546 -12.35 -23.31 29.49
CA GLU A 546 -13.80 -23.40 29.71
C GLU A 546 -14.56 -23.88 28.45
N SER A 547 -14.06 -23.54 27.26
CA SER A 547 -14.59 -24.04 25.99
C SER A 547 -13.51 -23.99 24.91
N PRO A 548 -12.60 -24.98 24.83
CA PRO A 548 -11.43 -24.93 23.96
C PRO A 548 -11.78 -24.69 22.48
N VAL A 549 -12.84 -25.33 21.99
CA VAL A 549 -13.31 -25.16 20.61
C VAL A 549 -14.05 -23.83 20.44
N GLY A 550 -14.99 -23.51 21.34
CA GLY A 550 -15.80 -22.29 21.24
C GLY A 550 -15.00 -21.00 21.41
N ARG A 551 -13.93 -21.05 22.22
CA ARG A 551 -13.01 -19.93 22.46
C ARG A 551 -11.77 -19.96 21.53
N GLN A 552 -11.84 -20.79 20.49
CA GLN A 552 -10.86 -20.83 19.39
C GLN A 552 -9.42 -21.07 19.85
N MET A 553 -9.23 -22.00 20.79
CA MET A 553 -7.90 -22.29 21.34
C MET A 553 -6.89 -22.64 20.24
N SER A 554 -7.28 -23.42 19.22
CA SER A 554 -6.41 -23.73 18.07
C SER A 554 -5.90 -22.50 17.33
N GLU A 555 -6.72 -21.46 17.21
CA GLU A 555 -6.35 -20.19 16.57
C GLU A 555 -5.34 -19.41 17.42
N VAL A 556 -5.60 -19.35 18.74
CA VAL A 556 -4.68 -18.71 19.69
C VAL A 556 -3.31 -19.38 19.64
N LEU A 557 -3.26 -20.71 19.66
CA LEU A 557 -2.01 -21.48 19.58
C LEU A 557 -1.22 -21.17 18.30
N ARG A 558 -1.90 -21.06 17.15
CA ARG A 558 -1.23 -20.68 15.89
C ARG A 558 -0.64 -19.27 15.94
N HIS A 559 -1.31 -18.33 16.60
CA HIS A 559 -0.76 -17.00 16.81
C HIS A 559 0.41 -16.98 17.79
N LEU A 560 0.42 -17.85 18.82
CA LEU A 560 1.60 -18.01 19.69
C LEU A 560 2.84 -18.42 18.89
N ASP A 561 2.66 -19.41 17.99
CA ASP A 561 3.74 -19.87 17.11
C ASP A 561 4.26 -18.75 16.21
N ARG A 562 3.36 -17.99 15.57
CA ARG A 562 3.73 -16.86 14.71
C ARG A 562 4.45 -15.75 15.48
N ILE A 563 3.90 -15.32 16.61
CA ILE A 563 4.46 -14.22 17.42
C ILE A 563 5.85 -14.61 17.95
N SER A 564 6.02 -15.84 18.43
CA SER A 564 7.32 -16.32 18.94
C SER A 564 8.39 -16.47 17.86
N ALA A 565 8.01 -16.68 16.59
CA ALA A 565 8.96 -16.70 15.48
C ALA A 565 9.44 -15.30 15.08
N GLN A 566 8.65 -14.27 15.38
CA GLN A 566 8.92 -12.87 15.01
C GLN A 566 9.56 -12.06 16.13
N ASN A 567 9.53 -12.56 17.37
CA ASN A 567 9.97 -11.83 18.55
C ASN A 567 10.84 -12.71 19.43
N GLU A 568 11.91 -12.15 19.99
CA GLU A 568 12.67 -12.82 21.05
C GLU A 568 11.85 -12.81 22.35
N ILE A 569 11.20 -13.94 22.65
CA ILE A 569 10.35 -14.06 23.83
C ILE A 569 11.21 -14.45 25.06
N PRO A 570 11.14 -13.67 26.16
CA PRO A 570 11.84 -13.98 27.39
C PRO A 570 11.43 -15.33 28.00
N CYS A 571 12.41 -15.95 28.65
CA CYS A 571 12.32 -17.28 29.20
C CYS A 571 11.32 -17.40 30.38
N ASP A 572 11.24 -16.36 31.20
CA ASP A 572 10.28 -16.21 32.29
C ASP A 572 8.82 -16.15 31.80
N ILE A 573 8.60 -15.92 30.50
CA ILE A 573 7.30 -16.02 29.83
C ILE A 573 7.12 -17.41 29.22
N LEU A 574 8.11 -17.92 28.47
CA LEU A 574 7.99 -19.20 27.76
C LEU A 574 7.77 -20.40 28.69
N GLN A 575 8.43 -20.42 29.86
CA GLN A 575 8.28 -21.52 30.81
C GLN A 575 6.82 -21.66 31.32
N PRO A 576 6.19 -20.62 31.90
CA PRO A 576 4.79 -20.72 32.31
C PRO A 576 3.81 -21.03 31.17
N VAL A 577 4.07 -20.55 29.95
CA VAL A 577 3.24 -20.90 28.78
C VAL A 577 3.32 -22.40 28.49
N SER A 578 4.54 -22.96 28.46
CA SER A 578 4.75 -24.39 28.24
C SER A 578 4.07 -25.26 29.31
N GLU A 579 4.19 -24.89 30.58
CA GLU A 579 3.51 -25.59 31.68
C GLU A 579 1.98 -25.59 31.50
N ASN A 580 1.39 -24.45 31.13
CA ASN A 580 -0.06 -24.36 30.90
C ASN A 580 -0.52 -25.14 29.65
N LEU A 581 0.31 -25.22 28.60
CA LEU A 581 0.04 -26.07 27.42
C LEU A 581 -0.05 -27.55 27.79
N TYR A 582 0.90 -28.08 28.55
CA TYR A 582 0.86 -29.48 28.97
C TYR A 582 -0.26 -29.76 29.96
N LEU A 583 -0.56 -28.82 30.87
CA LEU A 583 -1.73 -28.93 31.75
C LEU A 583 -3.03 -28.98 30.95
N ALA A 584 -3.14 -28.22 29.86
CA ALA A 584 -4.32 -28.18 29.01
C ALA A 584 -4.66 -29.54 28.36
N LEU A 585 -3.68 -30.42 28.12
CA LEU A 585 -3.89 -31.74 27.52
C LEU A 585 -4.93 -32.60 28.27
N SER A 586 -5.09 -32.37 29.58
CA SER A 586 -6.08 -33.10 30.39
C SER A 586 -7.52 -32.60 30.23
N TYR A 587 -7.72 -31.44 29.59
CA TYR A 587 -9.00 -30.72 29.52
C TYR A 587 -9.49 -30.51 28.09
N VAL A 588 -8.65 -30.71 27.09
CA VAL A 588 -9.00 -30.48 25.69
C VAL A 588 -9.52 -31.73 24.98
N PRO A 589 -10.32 -31.60 23.91
CA PRO A 589 -10.65 -32.71 23.03
C PRO A 589 -9.41 -33.30 22.34
N PRO A 590 -9.40 -34.60 21.99
CA PRO A 590 -8.26 -35.25 21.33
C PRO A 590 -7.78 -34.57 20.04
N ALA A 591 -8.67 -33.87 19.33
CA ALA A 591 -8.32 -33.13 18.12
C ALA A 591 -7.38 -31.94 18.35
N LEU A 592 -7.30 -31.41 19.58
CA LEU A 592 -6.40 -30.30 19.93
C LEU A 592 -5.05 -30.76 20.47
N GLU A 593 -4.91 -32.01 20.91
CA GLU A 593 -3.65 -32.53 21.47
C GLU A 593 -2.47 -32.37 20.50
N PRO A 594 -2.57 -32.73 19.19
CA PRO A 594 -1.45 -32.57 18.26
C PRO A 594 -1.04 -31.11 18.05
N ILE A 595 -2.01 -30.19 18.10
CA ILE A 595 -1.76 -28.74 17.95
C ILE A 595 -0.99 -28.23 19.16
N ILE A 596 -1.39 -28.65 20.38
CA ILE A 596 -0.70 -28.28 21.62
C ILE A 596 0.75 -28.77 21.60
N TYR A 597 0.99 -30.03 21.22
CA TYR A 597 2.35 -30.57 21.11
C TYR A 597 3.18 -29.80 20.07
N ALA A 598 2.62 -29.53 18.90
CA ALA A 598 3.30 -28.77 17.85
C ALA A 598 3.68 -27.35 18.31
N THR A 599 2.75 -26.65 18.95
CA THR A 599 2.99 -25.30 19.48
C THR A 599 4.03 -25.30 20.60
N ALA A 600 3.98 -26.28 21.51
CA ALA A 600 5.00 -26.42 22.56
C ALA A 600 6.40 -26.68 21.97
N ASP A 601 6.50 -27.52 20.93
CA ASP A 601 7.75 -27.79 20.22
C ASP A 601 8.28 -26.57 19.47
N GLN A 602 7.40 -25.76 18.87
CA GLN A 602 7.77 -24.56 18.14
C GLN A 602 8.26 -23.45 19.09
N LEU A 603 7.54 -23.21 20.19
CA LEU A 603 7.97 -22.29 21.25
C LEU A 603 9.34 -22.69 21.82
N ARG A 604 9.60 -23.99 21.96
CA ARG A 604 10.92 -24.52 22.35
C ARG A 604 12.01 -24.17 21.33
N TRP A 605 11.71 -24.26 20.03
CA TRP A 605 12.70 -23.98 18.98
C TRP A 605 13.04 -22.49 18.87
N ASN A 606 12.08 -21.62 19.15
CA ASN A 606 12.24 -20.17 19.08
C ASN A 606 12.90 -19.55 20.33
N ALA A 607 13.27 -20.34 21.34
CA ALA A 607 13.84 -19.85 22.59
C ALA A 607 15.32 -19.38 22.42
N PRO A 608 15.75 -18.27 23.05
CA PRO A 608 17.11 -17.69 22.91
C PRO A 608 18.28 -18.57 23.46
N GLN A 609 19.30 -18.92 22.68
CA GLN A 609 20.38 -19.91 22.99
C GLN A 609 20.90 -20.03 24.46
N GLY A 610 20.78 -21.21 25.11
CA GLY A 610 21.42 -21.52 26.41
C GLY A 610 20.85 -22.68 27.29
N TYR A 611 20.39 -23.82 26.74
CA TYR A 611 19.37 -24.68 27.39
C TYR A 611 19.75 -26.11 27.83
N PHE A 612 18.98 -26.66 28.81
CA PHE A 612 18.83 -28.11 29.07
C PHE A 612 17.35 -28.55 29.14
N LEU A 613 17.09 -29.79 28.69
CA LEU A 613 15.77 -30.36 28.38
C LEU A 613 15.26 -31.35 29.45
N THR A 614 13.96 -31.31 29.76
CA THR A 614 13.20 -32.51 30.18
C THR A 614 11.90 -32.60 29.38
N TYR A 615 11.30 -33.80 29.30
CA TYR A 615 10.20 -34.14 28.37
C TYR A 615 8.97 -33.22 28.43
N ASN A 616 8.72 -32.51 29.54
CA ASN A 616 7.45 -31.80 29.79
C ASN A 616 7.61 -30.32 30.25
N THR A 617 8.81 -29.75 30.27
CA THR A 617 9.01 -28.37 30.79
C THR A 617 10.24 -27.70 30.18
N ILE A 618 10.08 -26.46 29.72
CA ILE A 618 11.19 -25.59 29.31
C ILE A 618 11.87 -25.08 30.59
N TYR A 619 13.10 -25.52 30.88
CA TYR A 619 13.91 -24.98 31.97
C TYR A 619 14.91 -23.97 31.41
N CYS A 620 14.81 -22.73 31.88
CA CYS A 620 15.69 -21.63 31.49
C CYS A 620 16.84 -21.50 32.51
N CYS A 621 18.09 -21.69 32.08
CA CYS A 621 19.26 -21.38 32.92
C CYS A 621 19.49 -19.86 32.95
N ALA A 622 19.76 -19.34 34.14
CA ALA A 622 20.16 -17.94 34.36
C ALA A 622 21.62 -17.69 33.99
#